data_AF-A0A9E4A4L2-F1
#
_entry.id   AF-A0A9E4A4L2-F1
#
_cell.length_a   1.000
_cell.length_b   1.000
_cell.length_c   1.000
_cell.angle_alpha   90.00
_cell.angle_beta   90.00
_cell.angle_gamma   90.00
#
_symmetry.space_group_name_H-M   'P 1'
#
loop_
_entity.id
_entity.type
_entity.pdbx_description
1 polymer ?
#
loop_
_entity_poly.entity_id
_entity_poly.type
_entity_poly.pdbx_seq_one_letter_code
_entity_poly.pdbx_strand_id
1 'polypeptide(L)'
;MRLHQAGCPVPELYWWSDSASCLLMKWCGDTTLDNLAQETPTGELKSIVQNTVRAFCQLEEGFASNADTLNPYIYPLDYPVFLRDMMETLLDQGRKTLDYLAWMNGEPMPADQATRLDAIWERLSNRLHRATSTLGTLDYNARNIVVDGNTPTFIDFGT
;
A
#
# COMPACT_ATOMS: atom_id res chain seq x y z
N MET A 1 9.98 5.32 17.83
CA MET A 1 9.76 6.67 17.27
C MET A 1 8.34 6.75 16.74
N ARG A 2 7.63 7.87 16.91
CA ARG A 2 6.23 8.00 16.47
C ARG A 2 6.19 8.77 15.15
N LEU A 3 5.72 8.14 14.07
CA LEU A 3 5.56 8.76 12.74
C LEU A 3 4.79 10.11 12.82
N HIS A 4 3.81 10.21 13.71
CA HIS A 4 3.10 11.46 13.97
C HIS A 4 4.03 12.63 14.36
N GLN A 5 5.05 12.38 15.19
CA GLN A 5 6.01 13.40 15.62
C GLN A 5 6.95 13.83 14.48
N ALA A 6 7.10 12.99 13.45
CA ALA A 6 7.83 13.32 12.23
C ALA A 6 6.96 14.10 11.23
N GLY A 7 5.74 14.50 11.61
CA GLY A 7 4.81 15.22 10.74
C GLY A 7 4.07 14.32 9.75
N CYS A 8 4.16 12.99 9.90
CA CYS A 8 3.41 12.08 9.04
C CYS A 8 1.90 12.15 9.33
N PRO A 9 1.05 11.98 8.30
CA PRO A 9 -0.40 12.01 8.42
C PRO A 9 -0.95 10.71 9.03
N VAL A 10 -0.60 10.45 10.29
CA VAL A 10 -1.03 9.27 11.06
C VAL A 10 -1.60 9.70 12.42
N PRO A 11 -2.41 8.86 13.09
CA PRO A 11 -2.92 9.17 14.41
C PRO A 11 -1.80 9.41 15.42
N GLU A 12 -2.02 10.37 16.32
CA GLU A 12 -1.18 10.50 17.50
C GLU A 12 -1.43 9.32 18.43
N LEU A 13 -0.37 8.63 18.87
CA LEU A 13 -0.47 7.57 19.86
C LEU A 13 -0.42 8.17 21.27
N TYR A 14 -1.51 8.05 22.02
CA TYR A 14 -1.57 8.51 23.41
C TYR A 14 -1.01 7.48 24.38
N TRP A 15 -1.33 6.20 24.18
CA TRP A 15 -0.94 5.13 25.08
C TRP A 15 -0.91 3.77 24.36
N TRP A 16 -0.12 2.83 24.88
CA TRP A 16 -0.10 1.44 24.43
C TRP A 16 0.24 0.50 25.60
N SER A 17 -0.11 -0.78 25.45
CA SER A 17 0.31 -1.84 26.36
C SER A 17 0.57 -3.13 25.59
N ASP A 18 1.79 -3.64 25.72
CA ASP A 18 2.18 -4.93 25.13
C ASP A 18 1.42 -6.08 25.82
N SER A 19 1.29 -6.03 27.15
CA SER A 19 0.60 -7.07 27.92
C SER A 19 -0.90 -7.17 27.62
N ALA A 20 -1.55 -6.04 27.30
CA ALA A 20 -2.95 -6.00 26.93
C ALA A 20 -3.18 -6.12 25.41
N SER A 21 -2.11 -6.01 24.60
CA SER A 21 -2.20 -5.91 23.14
C SER A 21 -3.16 -4.81 22.69
N CYS A 22 -3.03 -3.63 23.29
CA CYS A 22 -3.93 -2.49 23.05
C CYS A 22 -3.18 -1.21 22.71
N LEU A 23 -3.81 -0.40 21.86
CA LEU A 23 -3.37 0.93 21.47
C LEU A 23 -4.49 1.93 21.72
N LEU A 24 -4.17 3.08 22.31
CA LEU A 24 -5.04 4.24 22.40
C LEU A 24 -4.44 5.36 21.56
N MET A 25 -5.18 5.77 20.54
CA MET A 25 -4.74 6.77 19.58
C MET A 25 -5.82 7.82 19.33
N LYS A 26 -5.39 8.94 18.74
CA LYS A 26 -6.28 10.03 18.33
C LYS A 26 -7.40 9.52 17.43
N TRP A 27 -8.61 9.98 17.69
CA TRP A 27 -9.75 9.83 16.79
C TRP A 27 -9.55 10.68 15.53
N CYS A 28 -9.65 10.07 14.36
CA CYS A 28 -9.35 10.70 13.07
C CYS A 28 -10.59 11.07 12.25
N GLY A 29 -11.79 10.79 12.77
CA GLY A 29 -13.05 10.94 12.05
C GLY A 29 -13.72 9.60 11.74
N ASP A 30 -14.92 9.67 11.17
CA ASP A 30 -15.79 8.53 10.88
C ASP A 30 -15.78 8.12 9.39
N THR A 31 -15.30 9.01 8.52
CA THR A 31 -15.46 8.85 7.08
C THR A 31 -14.16 8.41 6.44
N THR A 32 -14.19 7.27 5.76
CA THR A 32 -13.04 6.78 4.99
C THR A 32 -13.03 7.34 3.57
N LEU A 33 -11.88 7.28 2.90
CA LEU A 33 -11.78 7.59 1.48
C LEU A 33 -12.66 6.66 0.63
N ASP A 34 -12.84 5.41 1.04
CA ASP A 34 -13.77 4.46 0.40
C ASP A 34 -15.23 4.95 0.49
N ASN A 35 -15.66 5.43 1.67
CA ASN A 35 -17.00 6.02 1.82
C ASN A 35 -17.18 7.24 0.91
N LEU A 36 -16.21 8.15 0.91
CA LEU A 36 -16.27 9.34 0.06
C LEU A 36 -16.32 8.96 -1.43
N ALA A 37 -15.51 7.99 -1.86
CA ALA A 37 -15.48 7.55 -3.25
C ALA A 37 -16.82 6.99 -3.74
N GLN A 38 -17.62 6.40 -2.84
CA GLN A 38 -18.93 5.83 -3.15
C GLN A 38 -20.06 6.87 -3.13
N GLU A 39 -19.96 7.87 -2.26
CA GLU A 39 -21.06 8.80 -1.97
C GLU A 39 -20.89 10.18 -2.62
N THR A 40 -19.65 10.56 -2.97
CA THR A 40 -19.32 11.93 -3.42
C THR A 40 -19.19 11.98 -4.96
N PRO A 41 -19.75 13.00 -5.63
CA PRO A 41 -19.53 13.19 -7.07
C PRO A 41 -18.03 13.35 -7.42
N THR A 42 -17.61 12.79 -8.57
CA THR A 42 -16.20 12.80 -9.01
C THR A 42 -15.56 14.19 -9.04
N GLY A 43 -16.33 15.23 -9.38
CA GLY A 43 -15.83 16.61 -9.43
C GLY A 43 -15.36 17.14 -8.07
N GLU A 44 -15.99 16.71 -6.99
CA GLU A 44 -15.70 17.13 -5.62
C GLU A 44 -14.57 16.28 -5.00
N LEU A 45 -14.49 15.00 -5.38
CA LEU A 45 -13.43 14.08 -4.97
C LEU A 45 -12.02 14.49 -5.39
N LYS A 46 -11.88 15.26 -6.48
CA LYS A 46 -10.58 15.59 -7.05
C LYS A 46 -9.63 16.23 -6.02
N SER A 47 -10.14 17.16 -5.22
CA SER A 47 -9.32 17.86 -4.22
C SER A 47 -8.90 16.93 -3.08
N ILE A 48 -9.81 16.07 -2.63
CA ILE A 48 -9.59 15.06 -1.59
C ILE A 48 -8.52 14.08 -2.04
N VAL A 49 -8.65 13.50 -3.24
CA VAL A 49 -7.68 12.55 -3.80
C VAL A 49 -6.31 13.20 -3.95
N GLN A 50 -6.23 14.44 -4.43
CA GLN A 50 -4.97 15.17 -4.54
C GLN A 50 -4.30 15.35 -3.18
N ASN A 51 -5.06 15.68 -2.13
CA ASN A 51 -4.52 15.81 -0.79
C ASN A 51 -4.09 14.45 -0.22
N THR A 52 -4.85 13.39 -0.47
CA THR A 52 -4.46 12.01 -0.09
C THR A 52 -3.15 11.60 -0.73
N VAL A 53 -2.95 11.85 -2.03
CA VAL A 53 -1.69 11.54 -2.70
C VAL A 53 -0.52 12.34 -2.11
N ARG A 54 -0.72 13.63 -1.81
CA ARG A 54 0.34 14.43 -1.15
C ARG A 54 0.68 13.89 0.23
N ALA A 55 -0.33 13.53 1.02
CA ALA A 55 -0.16 12.96 2.34
C ALA A 55 0.53 11.59 2.29
N PHE A 56 0.22 10.77 1.27
CA PHE A 56 0.93 9.53 1.00
C PHE A 56 2.42 9.77 0.71
N CYS A 57 2.75 10.75 -0.14
CA CYS A 57 4.15 11.11 -0.39
C CYS A 57 4.86 11.59 0.88
N GLN A 58 4.20 12.39 1.72
CA GLN A 58 4.75 12.81 3.01
C GLN A 58 5.01 11.63 3.95
N LEU A 59 4.13 10.63 3.91
CA LEU A 59 4.29 9.41 4.69
C LEU A 59 5.48 8.58 4.20
N GLU A 60 5.63 8.38 2.88
CA GLU A 60 6.79 7.71 2.26
C GLU A 60 8.11 8.42 2.61
N GLU A 61 8.15 9.75 2.52
CA GLU A 61 9.30 10.56 2.92
C GLU A 61 9.60 10.42 4.42
N GLY A 62 8.56 10.37 5.25
CA GLY A 62 8.67 10.13 6.69
C GLY A 62 9.23 8.75 7.02
N PHE A 63 8.79 7.70 6.33
CA PHE A 63 9.38 6.37 6.46
C PHE A 63 10.85 6.35 6.02
N ALA A 64 11.16 6.92 4.86
CA ALA A 64 12.53 6.97 4.33
C ALA A 64 13.48 7.73 5.26
N SER A 65 13.06 8.89 5.78
CA SER A 65 13.87 9.73 6.67
C SER A 65 14.13 9.09 8.03
N ASN A 66 13.35 8.07 8.40
CA ASN A 66 13.43 7.41 9.69
C ASN A 66 13.71 5.91 9.57
N ALA A 67 14.18 5.44 8.41
CA ALA A 67 14.36 4.02 8.10
C ALA A 67 15.22 3.31 9.15
N ASP A 68 16.36 3.92 9.54
CA ASP A 68 17.27 3.35 10.54
C ASP A 68 16.60 3.12 11.90
N THR A 69 15.70 4.03 12.30
CA THR A 69 15.00 3.95 13.58
C THR A 69 13.84 2.97 13.54
N LEU A 70 13.26 2.74 12.36
CA LEU A 70 12.17 1.81 12.14
C LEU A 70 12.66 0.39 11.83
N ASN A 71 13.93 0.22 11.45
CA ASN A 71 14.54 -1.06 11.13
C ASN A 71 14.28 -2.19 12.14
N PRO A 72 14.29 -1.96 13.48
CA PRO A 72 13.97 -3.02 14.45
C PRO A 72 12.53 -3.53 14.41
N TYR A 73 11.62 -2.78 13.78
CA TYR A 73 10.20 -3.12 13.63
C TYR A 73 9.88 -3.68 12.24
N ILE A 74 10.88 -3.77 11.37
CA ILE A 74 10.78 -4.50 10.10
C ILE A 74 10.89 -5.99 10.43
N TYR A 75 10.02 -6.80 9.83
CA TYR A 75 9.97 -8.24 10.08
C TYR A 75 11.38 -8.88 9.92
N PRO A 76 11.88 -9.64 10.91
CA PRO A 76 13.28 -10.06 11.02
C PRO A 76 13.58 -11.26 10.11
N LEU A 77 13.50 -11.03 8.80
CA LEU A 77 13.99 -11.93 7.77
C LEU A 77 15.20 -11.30 7.11
N ASP A 78 15.97 -12.10 6.38
CA ASP A 78 16.97 -11.61 5.44
C ASP A 78 16.20 -10.90 4.31
N TYR A 79 15.76 -9.68 4.61
CA TYR A 79 14.67 -8.97 3.95
C TYR A 79 14.89 -8.85 2.43
N PRO A 80 16.12 -8.63 1.92
CA PRO A 80 16.35 -8.62 0.47
C PRO A 80 16.13 -9.98 -0.21
N VAL A 81 16.50 -11.08 0.46
CA VAL A 81 16.30 -12.44 -0.07
C VAL A 81 14.83 -12.80 0.00
N PHE A 82 14.19 -12.57 1.14
CA PHE A 82 12.77 -12.83 1.33
C PHE A 82 11.88 -12.01 0.38
N LEU A 83 12.15 -10.70 0.22
CA LEU A 83 11.40 -9.85 -0.70
C LEU A 83 11.55 -10.31 -2.15
N ARG A 84 12.75 -10.73 -2.56
CA ARG A 84 12.97 -11.24 -3.92
C ARG A 84 12.19 -12.52 -4.15
N ASP A 85 12.32 -13.50 -3.25
CA ASP A 85 11.66 -14.80 -3.40
C ASP A 85 10.13 -14.67 -3.30
N MET A 86 9.63 -13.79 -2.42
CA MET A 86 8.21 -13.44 -2.33
C MET A 86 7.73 -12.75 -3.61
N MET A 87 8.49 -11.79 -4.15
CA MET A 87 8.16 -11.12 -5.40
C MET A 87 8.12 -12.10 -6.58
N GLU A 88 9.10 -13.01 -6.69
CA GLU A 88 9.10 -14.06 -7.71
C GLU A 88 7.84 -14.94 -7.60
N THR A 89 7.49 -15.34 -6.37
CA THR A 89 6.27 -16.13 -6.11
C THR A 89 5.00 -15.37 -6.52
N LEU A 90 4.88 -14.09 -6.17
CA LEU A 90 3.73 -13.26 -6.52
C LEU A 90 3.64 -13.04 -8.04
N LEU A 91 4.76 -12.84 -8.71
CA LEU A 91 4.80 -12.68 -10.16
C LEU A 91 4.44 -13.99 -10.89
N ASP A 92 4.89 -15.14 -10.40
CA ASP A 92 4.48 -16.43 -10.94
C ASP A 92 2.96 -16.68 -10.74
N GLN A 93 2.44 -16.41 -9.54
CA GLN A 93 1.01 -16.52 -9.25
C GLN A 93 0.16 -15.56 -10.10
N GLY A 94 0.61 -14.32 -10.27
CA GLY A 94 -0.05 -13.34 -11.14
C GLY A 94 -0.10 -13.82 -12.60
N ARG A 95 1.01 -14.36 -13.11
CA ARG A 95 1.08 -14.90 -14.47
C ARG A 95 0.15 -16.09 -14.67
N LYS A 96 0.07 -17.01 -13.71
CA LYS A 96 -0.87 -18.14 -13.73
C LYS A 96 -2.33 -17.69 -13.68
N THR A 97 -2.62 -16.66 -12.88
CA THR A 97 -3.98 -16.09 -12.79
C THR A 97 -4.40 -15.49 -14.13
N LEU A 98 -3.49 -14.81 -14.84
CA LEU A 98 -3.78 -14.26 -16.16
C LEU A 98 -4.07 -15.35 -17.20
N ASP A 99 -3.34 -16.48 -17.18
CA ASP A 99 -3.67 -17.63 -18.04
C ASP A 99 -5.07 -18.18 -17.74
N TYR A 100 -5.40 -18.32 -16.46
CA TYR A 100 -6.69 -18.81 -16.05
C TYR A 100 -7.82 -17.89 -16.54
N LEU A 101 -7.66 -16.58 -16.36
CA LEU A 101 -8.63 -15.58 -16.83
C LEU A 101 -8.78 -15.59 -18.35
N ALA A 102 -7.68 -15.78 -19.08
CA ALA A 102 -7.70 -15.89 -20.52
C ALA A 102 -8.47 -17.13 -21.01
N TRP A 103 -8.39 -18.22 -20.24
CA TRP A 103 -9.05 -19.49 -20.54
C TRP A 103 -10.52 -19.54 -20.10
N MET A 104 -10.99 -18.60 -19.26
CA MET A 104 -12.38 -18.61 -18.76
C MET A 104 -13.45 -18.51 -19.86
N ASN A 105 -13.09 -18.05 -21.06
CA ASN A 105 -14.00 -18.03 -22.21
C ASN A 105 -14.07 -19.38 -22.95
N GLY A 106 -13.38 -20.43 -22.47
CA GLY A 106 -13.37 -21.77 -23.05
C GLY A 106 -12.47 -21.93 -24.28
N GLU A 107 -11.89 -20.84 -24.78
CA GLU A 107 -10.98 -20.82 -25.91
C GLU A 107 -9.58 -20.36 -25.46
N PRO A 108 -8.50 -20.93 -26.02
CA PRO A 108 -7.15 -20.46 -25.73
C PRO A 108 -6.96 -19.03 -26.24
N MET A 109 -6.13 -18.26 -25.53
CA MET A 109 -5.76 -16.91 -25.96
C MET A 109 -5.11 -16.97 -27.36
N PRO A 110 -5.49 -16.08 -28.29
CA PRO A 110 -4.80 -15.95 -29.57
C PRO A 110 -3.28 -15.75 -29.39
N ALA A 111 -2.48 -16.38 -30.25
CA ALA A 111 -1.02 -16.43 -30.09
C ALA A 111 -0.35 -15.03 -30.09
N ASP A 112 -0.88 -14.09 -30.86
CA ASP A 112 -0.45 -12.70 -30.91
C ASP A 112 -0.71 -11.96 -29.58
N GLN A 113 -1.87 -12.22 -28.96
CA GLN A 113 -2.23 -11.67 -27.66
C GLN A 113 -1.39 -12.28 -26.54
N ALA A 114 -1.15 -13.60 -26.58
CA ALA A 114 -0.30 -14.30 -25.61
C ALA A 114 1.13 -13.75 -25.63
N THR A 115 1.70 -13.61 -26.83
CA THR A 115 3.04 -13.02 -27.02
C THR A 115 3.10 -11.59 -26.47
N ARG A 116 2.06 -10.78 -26.72
CA ARG A 116 1.98 -9.41 -26.21
C ARG A 116 1.87 -9.38 -24.68
N LEU A 117 1.08 -10.28 -24.10
CA LEU A 117 0.92 -10.39 -22.65
C LEU A 117 2.24 -10.76 -21.99
N ASP A 118 2.96 -11.75 -22.51
CA ASP A 118 4.26 -12.17 -21.99
C ASP A 118 5.27 -11.01 -22.04
N ALA A 119 5.34 -10.27 -23.14
CA ALA A 119 6.22 -9.10 -23.25
C ALA A 119 5.87 -7.99 -22.24
N ILE A 120 4.58 -7.74 -21.99
CA ILE A 120 4.14 -6.76 -21.00
C ILE A 120 4.45 -7.23 -19.59
N TRP A 121 4.21 -8.52 -19.30
CA TRP A 121 4.47 -9.14 -18.01
C TRP A 121 5.96 -9.15 -17.66
N GLU A 122 6.81 -9.51 -18.64
CA GLU A 122 8.25 -9.47 -18.51
C GLU A 122 8.73 -8.05 -18.21
N ARG A 123 8.20 -7.04 -18.93
CA ARG A 123 8.56 -5.63 -18.68
C ARG A 123 8.13 -5.17 -17.29
N LEU A 124 6.95 -5.56 -16.82
CA LEU A 124 6.48 -5.27 -15.47
C LEU A 124 7.39 -5.92 -14.42
N SER A 125 7.65 -7.22 -14.59
CA SER A 125 8.51 -8.01 -13.70
C SER A 125 9.91 -7.41 -13.60
N ASN A 126 10.53 -7.09 -14.74
CA ASN A 126 11.84 -6.46 -14.79
C ASN A 126 11.87 -5.07 -14.14
N ARG A 127 10.78 -4.30 -14.26
CA ARG A 127 10.67 -2.99 -13.62
C ARG A 127 10.57 -3.12 -12.10
N LEU A 128 9.79 -4.09 -11.60
CA LEU A 128 9.64 -4.34 -10.16
C LEU A 128 10.95 -4.83 -9.54
N HIS A 129 11.68 -5.74 -10.20
CA HIS A 129 13.00 -6.21 -9.74
C HIS A 129 14.06 -5.11 -9.64
N ARG A 130 13.92 -4.02 -10.42
CA ARG A 130 14.86 -2.89 -10.42
C ARG A 130 14.40 -1.74 -9.54
N ALA A 131 13.18 -1.80 -8.99
CA ALA A 131 12.66 -0.75 -8.14
C ALA A 131 13.35 -0.79 -6.77
N THR A 132 13.69 0.38 -6.25
CA THR A 132 14.16 0.51 -4.87
C THR A 132 13.00 0.17 -3.93
N SER A 133 13.23 -0.76 -3.00
CA SER A 133 12.25 -1.06 -1.95
C SER A 133 12.06 0.15 -1.03
N THR A 134 10.81 0.49 -0.74
CA THR A 134 10.45 1.50 0.27
C THR A 134 9.97 0.82 1.54
N LEU A 135 10.14 1.50 2.67
CA LEU A 135 9.55 1.11 3.92
C LEU A 135 8.14 1.72 4.01
N GLY A 136 7.15 0.92 4.39
CA GLY A 136 5.77 1.39 4.55
C GLY A 136 4.85 0.26 5.02
N THR A 137 3.58 0.58 5.24
CA THR A 137 2.55 -0.45 5.42
C THR A 137 2.25 -1.14 4.08
N LEU A 138 1.85 -2.40 4.14
CA LEU A 138 1.41 -3.15 2.97
C LEU A 138 -0.06 -2.87 2.62
N ASP A 139 -0.81 -2.18 3.48
CA ASP A 139 -2.26 -2.07 3.41
C ASP A 139 -2.78 -0.63 3.28
N TYR A 140 -2.32 0.08 2.23
CA TYR A 140 -2.81 1.41 1.85
C TYR A 140 -4.17 1.39 1.15
N ASN A 141 -5.11 0.56 1.61
CA ASN A 141 -6.45 0.52 1.04
C ASN A 141 -7.25 1.78 1.43
N ALA A 142 -8.28 2.13 0.63
CA ALA A 142 -9.07 3.35 0.85
C ALA A 142 -9.88 3.36 2.15
N ARG A 143 -10.09 2.20 2.80
CA ARG A 143 -10.75 2.08 4.10
C ARG A 143 -9.81 2.40 5.26
N ASN A 144 -8.51 2.22 5.05
CA ASN A 144 -7.46 2.59 6.00
C ASN A 144 -7.01 4.06 5.85
N ILE A 145 -7.79 4.87 5.13
CA ILE A 145 -7.56 6.30 4.98
C ILE A 145 -8.81 7.02 5.48
N VAL A 146 -8.73 7.61 6.67
CA VAL A 146 -9.81 8.43 7.24
C VAL A 146 -9.62 9.86 6.77
N VAL A 147 -10.70 10.52 6.37
CA VAL A 147 -10.69 11.88 5.85
C VAL A 147 -11.59 12.75 6.71
N ASP A 148 -11.00 13.66 7.47
CA ASP A 148 -11.71 14.71 8.19
C ASP A 148 -11.64 16.03 7.40
N GLY A 149 -12.76 16.39 6.77
CA GLY A 149 -12.82 17.47 5.79
C GLY A 149 -11.93 17.18 4.58
N ASN A 150 -10.77 17.84 4.51
CA ASN A 150 -9.77 17.69 3.45
C ASN A 150 -8.44 17.10 3.95
N THR A 151 -8.42 16.61 5.19
CA THR A 151 -7.21 16.13 5.87
C THR A 151 -7.22 14.60 5.90
N PRO A 152 -6.46 13.93 5.02
CA PRO A 152 -6.32 12.48 5.05
C PRO A 152 -5.43 12.06 6.23
N THR A 153 -5.82 10.99 6.91
CA THR A 153 -5.03 10.32 7.95
C THR A 153 -4.99 8.83 7.66
N PHE A 154 -3.78 8.27 7.58
CA PHE A 154 -3.55 6.85 7.34
C PHE A 154 -3.58 6.10 8.67
N ILE A 155 -4.40 5.06 8.72
CA ILE A 155 -4.55 4.18 9.87
C ILE A 155 -4.13 2.77 9.49
N ASP A 156 -4.05 1.90 10.50
CA ASP A 156 -3.73 0.48 10.36
C ASP A 156 -2.35 0.18 9.73
N PHE A 157 -1.35 0.06 10.61
CA PHE A 157 0.03 -0.29 10.27
C PHE A 157 0.44 -1.65 10.83
N GLY A 158 -0.53 -2.46 11.28
CA GLY A 158 -0.28 -3.68 12.06
C GLY A 158 -0.12 -4.96 11.24
N THR A 159 0.08 -4.85 9.92
CA THR A 159 0.16 -6.00 9.01
C THR A 159 1.53 -6.65 8.96
#